data_AF-A0A257J8Y2-F1
#
_entry.id   AF-A0A257J8Y2-F1
#
_cell.length_a   1.000
_cell.length_b   1.000
_cell.length_c   1.000
_cell.angle_alpha   90.00
_cell.angle_beta   90.00
_cell.angle_gamma   90.00
#
_symmetry.space_group_name_H-M   'P 1'
#
loop_
_entity.id
_entity.type
_entity.pdbx_description
1 polymer ?
#
loop_
_entity_poly.entity_id
_entity_poly.type
_entity_poly.pdbx_seq_one_letter_code
_entity_poly.pdbx_strand_id
1 'polypeptide(L)'
;MFKFLDLLIARQGRRCNASKERPVNFRLLPLIALLGLTACHDLNAMHDRMRAHLHGGPHHGGAAGQPGFNMQGNDQAAFFANPNAHAFYDLSVKTFANGADKVDFPAYQQQSYAIFRALGSSMGGSPDAMQDHLKDIPAQMVQIVKDDPTALKDYESFITAMVGPQ
;
A
#
# COMPACT_ATOMS: atom_id res chain seq x y z
N MET A 1 9.46 1.65 9.55
CA MET A 1 9.19 1.35 8.12
C MET A 1 8.37 0.05 7.90
N PHE A 2 7.63 -0.50 8.88
CA PHE A 2 7.05 -1.87 8.72
C PHE A 2 5.58 -2.11 9.13
N LYS A 3 4.82 -1.13 9.65
CA LYS A 3 3.43 -1.42 10.07
C LYS A 3 2.43 -1.61 8.91
N PHE A 4 2.70 -1.05 7.74
CA PHE A 4 1.77 -1.11 6.60
C PHE A 4 1.75 -2.49 5.93
N LEU A 5 2.91 -3.16 5.83
CA LEU A 5 3.00 -4.52 5.29
C LEU A 5 2.29 -5.53 6.22
N ASP A 6 2.44 -5.37 7.54
CA ASP A 6 1.70 -6.16 8.53
C ASP A 6 0.18 -5.96 8.43
N LEU A 7 -0.28 -4.73 8.13
CA LEU A 7 -1.71 -4.45 7.97
C LEU A 7 -2.28 -5.03 6.67
N LEU A 8 -1.51 -5.00 5.56
CA LEU A 8 -1.88 -5.65 4.31
C LEU A 8 -1.99 -7.17 4.51
N ILE A 9 -1.03 -7.78 5.23
CA ILE A 9 -1.04 -9.20 5.60
C ILE A 9 -2.24 -9.51 6.52
N ALA A 10 -2.53 -8.68 7.52
CA ALA A 10 -3.67 -8.86 8.42
C ALA A 10 -5.03 -8.70 7.72
N ARG A 11 -5.13 -7.82 6.72
CA ARG A 11 -6.35 -7.66 5.89
C ARG A 11 -6.58 -8.88 5.01
N GLN A 12 -5.53 -9.47 4.43
CA GLN A 12 -5.63 -10.69 3.64
C GLN A 12 -5.98 -11.92 4.51
N GLY A 13 -5.41 -12.03 5.71
CA GLY A 13 -5.73 -13.11 6.64
C GLY A 13 -7.20 -13.17 7.07
N ARG A 14 -7.89 -12.02 7.17
CA ARG A 14 -9.33 -11.97 7.51
C ARG A 14 -10.26 -12.42 6.38
N ARG A 15 -9.87 -12.28 5.11
CA ARG A 15 -10.68 -12.76 3.98
C ARG A 15 -10.67 -14.29 3.83
N CYS A 16 -9.61 -14.97 4.29
CA CYS A 16 -9.57 -16.43 4.29
C CYS A 16 -10.46 -17.09 5.37
N ASN A 17 -10.85 -16.35 6.41
CA ASN A 17 -11.63 -16.91 7.54
C ASN A 17 -13.16 -16.63 7.44
N ALA A 18 -13.60 -15.84 6.45
CA ALA A 18 -15.01 -15.49 6.26
C ALA A 18 -15.79 -16.48 5.36
N SER A 19 -15.17 -17.60 4.96
CA SER A 19 -15.82 -18.65 4.16
C SER A 19 -16.16 -19.90 5.00
N LYS A 20 -16.49 -19.71 6.28
CA LYS A 20 -16.98 -20.79 7.14
C LYS A 20 -18.42 -20.52 7.55
N GLU A 21 -19.30 -21.35 6.97
CA GLU A 21 -20.61 -21.75 7.47
C GLU A 21 -21.80 -20.80 7.22
N ARG A 22 -22.39 -20.95 6.03
CA ARG A 22 -23.85 -21.00 5.92
C ARG A 22 -24.29 -22.44 5.69
N PRO A 23 -25.14 -23.04 6.53
CA PRO A 23 -25.72 -24.35 6.27
C PRO A 23 -26.72 -24.24 5.12
N VAL A 24 -26.30 -24.64 3.92
CA VAL A 24 -27.18 -24.77 2.76
C VAL A 24 -27.85 -26.14 2.87
N ASN A 25 -29.16 -26.17 3.17
CA ASN A 25 -29.99 -27.36 3.12
C ASN A 25 -30.06 -27.87 1.67
N PHE A 26 -29.10 -28.71 1.27
CA PHE A 26 -29.06 -29.36 -0.05
C PHE A 26 -29.91 -30.65 -0.01
N ARG A 27 -31.12 -30.57 -0.56
CA ARG A 27 -31.83 -31.75 -1.05
C ARG A 27 -31.29 -32.10 -2.45
N LEU A 28 -30.46 -33.14 -2.47
CA LEU A 28 -30.44 -34.22 -3.45
C LEU A 28 -30.38 -33.87 -4.96
N LEU A 29 -29.16 -33.77 -5.50
CA LEU A 29 -28.83 -34.15 -6.88
C LEU A 29 -27.40 -34.72 -6.91
N PRO A 30 -27.15 -35.89 -7.53
CA PRO A 30 -25.82 -36.44 -7.71
C PRO A 30 -25.20 -36.04 -9.06
N LEU A 31 -23.86 -36.13 -9.14
CA LEU A 31 -23.00 -35.97 -10.31
C LEU A 31 -22.83 -34.53 -10.86
N ILE A 32 -21.72 -33.90 -10.49
CA ILE A 32 -20.55 -33.71 -11.36
C ILE A 32 -19.37 -33.39 -10.45
N ALA A 33 -18.37 -34.25 -10.52
CA ALA A 33 -17.14 -34.17 -9.75
C ALA A 33 -16.06 -33.44 -10.56
N LEU A 34 -15.08 -32.91 -9.81
CA LEU A 34 -13.77 -32.43 -10.24
C LEU A 34 -13.75 -31.19 -11.14
N LEU A 35 -13.39 -30.04 -10.55
CA LEU A 35 -12.28 -29.17 -11.00
C LEU A 35 -12.16 -27.95 -10.07
N GLY A 36 -10.97 -27.75 -9.50
CA GLY A 36 -10.53 -26.42 -9.08
C GLY A 36 -10.40 -26.12 -7.58
N LEU A 37 -9.66 -26.92 -6.82
CA LEU A 37 -9.08 -26.48 -5.53
C LEU A 37 -7.54 -26.56 -5.59
N THR A 38 -6.90 -25.58 -6.24
CA THR A 38 -5.43 -25.44 -6.23
C THR A 38 -4.98 -23.98 -6.35
N ALA A 39 -5.48 -23.09 -5.49
CA ALA A 39 -5.07 -21.67 -5.50
C ALA A 39 -4.48 -21.14 -4.18
N CYS A 40 -4.30 -21.97 -3.14
CA CYS A 40 -3.79 -21.49 -1.84
C CYS A 40 -2.37 -21.95 -1.47
N HIS A 41 -1.66 -22.68 -2.34
CA HIS A 41 -0.33 -23.25 -1.99
C HIS A 41 0.89 -22.41 -2.40
N ASP A 42 0.72 -21.24 -3.05
CA ASP A 42 1.86 -20.48 -3.61
C ASP A 42 2.21 -19.16 -2.89
N LEU A 43 1.49 -18.76 -1.83
CA LEU A 43 1.83 -17.51 -1.10
C LEU A 43 3.06 -17.65 -0.19
N ASN A 44 3.29 -18.85 0.38
CA ASN A 44 4.44 -19.08 1.26
C ASN A 44 5.76 -19.14 0.48
N ALA A 45 5.74 -19.59 -0.78
CA ALA A 45 6.95 -19.70 -1.61
C ALA A 45 7.46 -18.34 -2.12
N MET A 46 6.56 -17.37 -2.39
CA MET A 46 6.97 -15.99 -2.70
C MET A 46 7.56 -15.28 -1.48
N HIS A 47 7.05 -15.55 -0.28
CA HIS A 47 7.52 -14.94 0.97
C HIS A 47 8.99 -15.31 1.27
N ASP A 48 9.37 -16.58 1.08
CA ASP A 48 10.76 -17.04 1.29
C ASP A 48 11.73 -16.48 0.23
N ARG A 49 11.29 -16.33 -1.02
CA ARG A 49 12.12 -15.72 -2.08
C ARG A 49 12.42 -14.26 -1.83
N MET A 50 11.48 -13.50 -1.27
CA MET A 50 11.71 -12.09 -0.94
C MET A 50 12.56 -11.93 0.32
N ARG A 51 12.45 -12.85 1.29
CA ARG A 51 13.29 -12.85 2.50
C ARG A 51 14.74 -13.19 2.20
N ALA A 52 15.00 -14.07 1.24
CA ALA A 52 16.35 -14.43 0.81
C ALA A 52 17.11 -13.28 0.10
N HIS A 53 16.42 -12.26 -0.40
CA HIS A 53 17.05 -11.07 -1.02
C HIS A 53 17.44 -9.97 -0.03
N LEU A 54 17.12 -10.12 1.26
CA LEU A 54 17.36 -9.09 2.30
C LEU A 54 18.51 -9.45 3.28
N HIS A 55 19.13 -10.62 3.17
CA HIS A 55 20.16 -11.09 4.12
C HIS A 55 21.49 -11.51 3.47
N GLY A 56 22.11 -10.62 2.68
CA GLY A 56 23.42 -10.94 2.10
C GLY A 56 24.17 -9.74 1.52
N GLY A 57 24.55 -8.77 2.35
CA GLY A 57 25.48 -7.72 1.95
C GLY A 57 26.08 -7.00 3.16
N PRO A 58 27.42 -6.94 3.30
CA PRO A 58 28.07 -6.30 4.43
C PRO A 58 27.93 -4.77 4.35
N HIS A 59 27.29 -4.23 5.38
CA HIS A 59 27.42 -2.88 5.94
C HIS A 59 28.18 -1.85 5.10
N HIS A 60 27.44 -1.04 4.34
CA HIS A 60 27.91 0.26 3.88
C HIS A 60 27.97 1.23 5.06
N GLY A 61 29.09 1.97 5.10
CA GLY A 61 29.51 2.84 6.18
C GLY A 61 28.52 3.92 6.58
N GLY A 62 28.68 4.38 7.81
CA GLY A 62 27.84 5.39 8.45
C GLY A 62 27.73 6.66 7.62
N ALA A 63 26.54 6.86 7.05
CA ALA A 63 26.06 8.19 6.73
C ALA A 63 25.66 8.84 8.06
N ALA A 64 26.27 9.99 8.36
CA ALA A 64 25.85 10.86 9.46
C ALA A 64 24.33 11.01 9.43
N GLY A 65 23.70 10.77 10.60
CA GLY A 65 22.24 10.65 10.73
C GLY A 65 21.52 11.80 10.04
N GLN A 66 20.94 11.52 8.87
CA GLN A 66 19.93 12.41 8.34
C GLN A 66 18.80 12.46 9.38
N PRO A 67 18.31 13.65 9.77
CA PRO A 67 17.17 13.75 10.66
C PRO A 67 16.02 12.94 10.04
N GLY A 68 15.77 11.76 10.61
CA GLY A 68 14.72 10.89 10.14
C GLY A 68 13.39 11.58 10.40
N PHE A 69 12.54 11.66 9.39
CA PHE A 69 11.16 12.10 9.57
C PHE A 69 10.46 11.10 10.50
N ASN A 70 10.25 11.49 11.75
CA ASN A 70 9.48 10.69 12.68
C ASN A 70 7.99 10.92 12.41
N MET A 71 7.37 10.13 11.54
CA MET A 71 5.93 10.24 11.27
C MET A 71 5.05 9.66 12.40
N GLN A 72 5.47 9.73 13.66
CA GLN A 72 4.69 9.24 14.80
C GLN A 72 4.12 10.41 15.60
N GLY A 73 2.83 10.34 15.93
CA GLY A 73 2.17 11.35 16.76
C GLY A 73 1.82 12.62 15.99
N ASN A 74 2.14 13.80 16.56
CA ASN A 74 1.77 15.10 16.01
C ASN A 74 2.31 15.34 14.58
N ASP A 75 3.47 14.77 14.25
CA ASP A 75 4.10 14.91 12.94
C ASP A 75 3.27 14.22 11.83
N GLN A 76 2.49 13.20 12.18
CA GLN A 76 1.59 12.52 11.26
C GLN A 76 0.38 13.39 10.89
N ALA A 77 -0.21 14.07 11.87
CA ALA A 77 -1.32 15.00 11.62
C ALA A 77 -0.85 16.19 10.77
N ALA A 78 0.34 16.73 11.05
CA ALA A 78 0.94 17.81 10.27
C ALA A 78 1.24 17.37 8.82
N PHE A 79 1.70 16.13 8.64
CA PHE A 79 1.91 15.54 7.31
C PHE A 79 0.60 15.51 6.50
N PHE A 80 -0.49 14.99 7.06
CA PHE A 80 -1.77 14.91 6.35
C PHE A 80 -2.50 16.25 6.21
N ALA A 81 -2.21 17.23 7.07
CA ALA A 81 -2.69 18.60 6.88
C ALA A 81 -1.90 19.37 5.80
N ASN A 82 -0.79 18.82 5.29
CA ASN A 82 0.05 19.50 4.32
C ASN A 82 -0.62 19.58 2.93
N PRO A 83 -0.61 20.75 2.25
CA PRO A 83 -1.17 20.88 0.91
C PRO A 83 -0.60 19.90 -0.12
N ASN A 84 0.65 19.47 0.03
CA ASN A 84 1.26 18.48 -0.86
C ASN A 84 0.71 17.06 -0.62
N ALA A 85 0.29 16.72 0.60
CA ALA A 85 -0.40 15.46 0.87
C ALA A 85 -1.79 15.44 0.22
N HIS A 86 -2.50 16.57 0.22
CA HIS A 86 -3.74 16.74 -0.54
C HIS A 86 -3.49 16.68 -2.06
N ALA A 87 -2.43 17.31 -2.56
CA ALA A 87 -2.07 17.23 -3.98
C ALA A 87 -1.81 15.78 -4.44
N PHE A 88 -1.23 14.93 -3.58
CA PHE A 88 -1.05 13.51 -3.88
C PHE A 88 -2.39 12.76 -3.94
N TYR A 89 -3.35 13.09 -3.07
CA TYR A 89 -4.71 12.58 -3.16
C TYR A 89 -5.40 13.01 -4.47
N ASP A 90 -5.36 14.29 -4.81
CA ASP A 90 -5.97 14.83 -6.04
C ASP A 90 -5.36 14.18 -7.30
N LEU A 91 -4.03 14.01 -7.30
CA LEU A 91 -3.32 13.27 -8.34
C LEU A 91 -3.84 11.83 -8.44
N SER A 92 -4.01 11.15 -7.31
CA SER A 92 -4.53 9.79 -7.27
C SER A 92 -5.95 9.74 -7.86
N VAL A 93 -6.89 10.54 -7.36
CA VAL A 93 -8.27 10.59 -7.88
C VAL A 93 -8.28 10.80 -9.40
N LYS A 94 -7.50 11.77 -9.89
CA LYS A 94 -7.38 12.03 -11.33
C LYS A 94 -6.83 10.84 -12.11
N THR A 95 -5.77 10.21 -11.60
CA THR A 95 -5.09 9.09 -12.26
C THR A 95 -5.99 7.85 -12.35
N PHE A 96 -6.75 7.58 -11.28
CA PHE A 96 -7.62 6.40 -11.17
C PHE A 96 -9.04 6.62 -11.71
N ALA A 97 -9.35 7.78 -12.31
CA ALA A 97 -10.69 8.10 -12.82
C ALA A 97 -11.23 7.09 -13.85
N ASN A 98 -10.35 6.41 -14.58
CA ASN A 98 -10.70 5.38 -15.57
C ASN A 98 -10.49 3.94 -15.04
N GLY A 99 -10.31 3.77 -13.73
CA GLY A 99 -10.01 2.50 -13.09
C GLY A 99 -8.50 2.18 -13.01
N ALA A 100 -8.13 1.37 -12.02
CA ALA A 100 -6.73 1.08 -11.69
C ALA A 100 -5.97 0.27 -12.75
N ASP A 101 -6.67 -0.48 -13.61
CA ASP A 101 -6.05 -1.24 -14.71
C ASP A 101 -5.69 -0.36 -15.93
N LYS A 102 -6.09 0.91 -15.92
CA LYS A 102 -5.82 1.87 -17.01
C LYS A 102 -4.76 2.91 -16.64
N VAL A 103 -4.14 2.77 -15.48
CA VAL A 103 -3.16 3.73 -14.98
C VAL A 103 -1.85 3.63 -15.77
N ASP A 104 -1.40 4.78 -16.28
CA ASP A 104 -0.01 4.96 -16.72
C ASP A 104 0.88 5.07 -15.47
N PHE A 105 1.38 3.92 -15.01
CA PHE A 105 2.15 3.85 -13.77
C PHE A 105 3.44 4.69 -13.82
N PRO A 106 4.28 4.64 -14.88
CA PRO A 106 5.45 5.52 -14.98
C PRO A 106 5.12 7.02 -14.81
N ALA A 107 4.08 7.52 -15.49
CA ALA A 107 3.68 8.91 -15.37
C ALA A 107 3.19 9.26 -13.96
N TYR A 108 2.36 8.40 -13.37
CA TYR A 108 1.83 8.57 -12.02
C TYR A 108 2.95 8.58 -10.97
N GLN A 109 3.91 7.66 -11.07
CA GLN A 109 5.06 7.59 -10.17
C GLN A 109 5.91 8.86 -10.25
N GLN A 110 6.23 9.31 -11.46
CA GLN A 110 7.04 10.53 -11.66
C GLN A 110 6.35 11.77 -11.07
N GLN A 111 5.05 11.91 -11.26
CA GLN A 111 4.26 13.02 -10.71
C GLN A 111 4.20 12.95 -9.17
N SER A 112 4.01 11.76 -8.62
CA SER A 112 4.02 11.53 -7.17
C SER A 112 5.35 11.91 -6.55
N TYR A 113 6.47 11.55 -7.19
CA TYR A 113 7.82 11.89 -6.71
C TYR A 113 8.07 13.40 -6.69
N ALA A 114 7.54 14.14 -7.66
CA ALA A 114 7.61 15.60 -7.63
C ALA A 114 6.87 16.19 -6.43
N ILE A 115 5.69 15.64 -6.11
CA ILE A 115 4.90 16.04 -4.94
C ILE A 115 5.64 15.70 -3.64
N PHE A 116 6.26 14.52 -3.54
CA PHE A 116 7.02 14.10 -2.35
C PHE A 116 8.25 14.98 -2.10
N ARG A 117 8.95 15.42 -3.16
CA ARG A 117 10.03 16.40 -3.04
C ARG A 117 9.53 17.76 -2.52
N ALA A 118 8.42 18.24 -3.06
CA ALA A 118 7.79 19.49 -2.61
C ALA A 118 7.33 19.39 -1.14
N LEU A 119 6.78 18.24 -0.75
CA LEU A 119 6.41 17.92 0.63
C LEU A 119 7.62 18.00 1.57
N GLY A 120 8.72 17.31 1.22
CA GLY A 120 9.96 17.34 2.01
C GLY A 120 10.48 18.76 2.23
N SER A 121 10.48 19.56 1.15
CA SER A 121 10.86 20.98 1.20
C SER A 121 9.96 21.78 2.14
N SER A 122 8.64 21.60 2.03
CA SER A 122 7.65 22.34 2.83
C SER A 122 7.68 21.99 4.31
N MET A 123 8.17 20.80 4.66
CA MET A 123 8.32 20.32 6.03
C MET A 123 9.72 20.60 6.61
N GLY A 124 10.56 21.36 5.89
CA GLY A 124 11.89 21.76 6.33
C GLY A 124 12.96 20.66 6.26
N GLY A 125 12.72 19.57 5.53
CA GLY A 125 13.71 18.51 5.34
C GLY A 125 14.20 18.39 3.90
N SER A 126 14.96 17.31 3.64
CA SER A 126 15.53 17.06 2.31
C SER A 126 14.46 16.59 1.31
N PRO A 127 14.33 17.23 0.14
CA PRO A 127 13.41 16.78 -0.91
C PRO A 127 13.67 15.34 -1.34
N ASP A 128 14.94 14.99 -1.55
CA ASP A 128 15.35 13.68 -2.03
C ASP A 128 15.16 12.60 -0.96
N ALA A 129 15.43 12.94 0.32
CA ALA A 129 15.18 12.01 1.42
C ALA A 129 13.68 11.72 1.60
N MET A 130 12.83 12.74 1.43
CA MET A 130 11.38 12.54 1.47
C MET A 130 10.88 11.70 0.29
N GLN A 131 11.38 11.95 -0.92
CA GLN A 131 11.05 11.11 -2.07
C GLN A 131 11.49 9.67 -1.84
N ASP A 132 12.71 9.44 -1.39
CA ASP A 132 13.24 8.09 -1.15
C ASP A 132 12.43 7.34 -0.08
N HIS A 133 12.00 8.06 0.96
CA HIS A 133 11.16 7.51 2.02
C HIS A 133 9.76 7.09 1.54
N LEU A 134 9.20 7.81 0.55
CA LEU A 134 7.83 7.61 0.06
C LEU A 134 7.76 6.88 -1.30
N LYS A 135 8.91 6.43 -1.85
CA LYS A 135 9.01 5.96 -3.25
C LYS A 135 8.14 4.75 -3.58
N ASP A 136 7.82 3.92 -2.59
CA ASP A 136 7.01 2.72 -2.78
C ASP A 136 5.49 3.00 -2.73
N ILE A 137 5.08 4.16 -2.20
CA ILE A 137 3.66 4.51 -2.02
C ILE A 137 2.87 4.53 -3.33
N PRO A 138 3.37 5.07 -4.47
CA PRO A 138 2.62 5.06 -5.72
C PRO A 138 2.24 3.64 -6.18
N ALA A 139 3.18 2.68 -6.08
CA ALA A 139 2.91 1.29 -6.43
C ALA A 139 1.89 0.65 -5.47
N GLN A 140 2.03 0.92 -4.18
CA GLN A 140 1.08 0.44 -3.16
C GLN A 140 -0.31 1.02 -3.40
N MET A 141 -0.43 2.30 -3.78
CA MET A 141 -1.72 2.93 -4.07
C MET A 141 -2.43 2.25 -5.25
N VAL A 142 -1.71 1.89 -6.32
CA VAL A 142 -2.30 1.10 -7.41
C VAL A 142 -2.91 -0.19 -6.90
N GLN A 143 -2.19 -0.92 -6.04
CA GLN A 143 -2.69 -2.17 -5.48
C GLN A 143 -3.91 -1.96 -4.57
N ILE A 144 -3.86 -0.95 -3.70
CA ILE A 144 -4.97 -0.58 -2.80
C ILE A 144 -6.24 -0.29 -3.60
N VAL A 145 -6.15 0.52 -4.66
CA VAL A 145 -7.31 0.91 -5.47
C VAL A 145 -7.83 -0.26 -6.30
N LYS A 146 -6.96 -1.18 -6.75
CA LYS A 146 -7.40 -2.45 -7.37
C LYS A 146 -8.20 -3.31 -6.40
N ASP A 147 -7.73 -3.42 -5.16
CA ASP A 147 -8.37 -4.25 -4.14
C ASP A 147 -9.63 -3.61 -3.54
N ASP A 148 -9.67 -2.28 -3.49
CA ASP A 148 -10.72 -1.47 -2.90
C ASP A 148 -10.81 -0.08 -3.56
N PRO A 149 -11.63 0.09 -4.61
CA PRO A 149 -11.81 1.36 -5.29
C PRO A 149 -12.36 2.47 -4.39
N THR A 150 -12.98 2.12 -3.26
CA THR A 150 -13.54 3.10 -2.31
C THR A 150 -12.46 3.82 -1.51
N ALA A 151 -11.21 3.35 -1.57
CA ALA A 151 -10.06 4.00 -0.95
C ALA A 151 -9.84 5.46 -1.41
N LEU A 152 -10.35 5.84 -2.58
CA LEU A 152 -10.25 7.22 -3.09
C LEU A 152 -11.55 8.02 -2.99
N LYS A 153 -12.60 7.50 -2.34
CA LYS A 153 -13.93 8.15 -2.31
C LYS A 153 -13.91 9.55 -1.68
N ASP A 154 -13.08 9.72 -0.67
CA ASP A 154 -12.83 10.98 0.04
C ASP A 154 -11.43 10.94 0.67
N TYR A 155 -10.95 12.10 1.12
CA TYR A 155 -9.60 12.23 1.68
C TYR A 155 -9.42 11.38 2.94
N GLU A 156 -10.44 11.28 3.80
CA GLU A 156 -10.39 10.48 5.04
C GLU A 156 -10.20 8.99 4.73
N SER A 157 -10.91 8.47 3.74
CA SER A 157 -10.79 7.07 3.30
C SER A 157 -9.43 6.79 2.68
N PHE A 158 -8.88 7.78 1.96
CA PHE A 158 -7.52 7.72 1.43
C PHE A 158 -6.46 7.67 2.55
N ILE A 159 -6.57 8.52 3.56
CA ILE A 159 -5.69 8.46 4.73
C ILE A 159 -5.83 7.11 5.43
N THR A 160 -7.05 6.68 5.70
CA THR A 160 -7.35 5.37 6.33
C THR A 160 -6.76 4.21 5.53
N ALA A 161 -6.79 4.28 4.20
CA ALA A 161 -6.19 3.26 3.34
C ALA A 161 -4.65 3.25 3.39
N MET A 162 -4.00 4.40 3.60
CA MET A 162 -2.54 4.53 3.67
C MET A 162 -1.94 4.23 5.05
N VAL A 163 -2.66 4.49 6.14
CA VAL A 163 -2.11 4.29 7.51
C VAL A 163 -2.86 3.26 8.35
N GLY A 164 -4.01 2.79 7.85
CA GLY A 164 -4.93 1.95 8.61
C GLY A 164 -5.90 2.76 9.46
N PRO A 165 -6.86 2.08 10.10
CA PRO A 165 -7.75 2.72 11.08
C PRO A 165 -6.92 3.25 12.26
N GLN A 166 -7.26 4.47 12.70
CA GLN A 166 -6.69 5.14 13.87
C GLN A 166 -7.28 4.58 15.17
#